data_AF-A0A970CA24-F1
#
_entry.id   AF-A0A970CA24-F1
#
_cell.length_a   1.000
_cell.length_b   1.000
_cell.length_c   1.000
_cell.angle_alpha   90.00
_cell.angle_beta   90.00
_cell.angle_gamma   90.00
#
_symmetry.space_group_name_H-M   'P 1'
#
loop_
_entity.id
_entity.type
_entity.pdbx_description
1 polymer ?
#
loop_
_entity_poly.entity_id
_entity_poly.type
_entity_poly.pdbx_seq_one_letter_code
_entity_poly.pdbx_strand_id
1 'polypeptide(L)'
;MEHNDRIVPERAVFRLRPVHLKVRCPALPNGIRVSVISRSRPRGEKRFSDGQLLTITPSDEEIVVLVLGIDVFKCEYVISFKKQVFQARLTPYVIERVSQANTSIGTWTWPDMERFELDLMKEPGLSADEERHRLAIYEYYLGLWLEQNQKAQYARHLEKSFEVLRDFDDPLALLISSYFLYRVNSFESISPRLPFPCLRRVAAFFGTAGRDVDAGASVSGSDAGQEFVPCEIAIADGDAAIFDSVSAVLDGNEQEALRGCDTAERRLTPGDDQAHNRLWFLRYRVLRGLGLSAEARFFAQRLAHCTVESFRKEADSFLRGS
;
A
#
# COMPACT_ATOMS: atom_id res chain seq x y z
N MET A 1 -22.08 15.39 -3.28
CA MET A 1 -23.32 15.58 -4.05
C MET A 1 -24.45 14.97 -3.26
N GLU A 2 -25.23 15.79 -2.56
CA GLU A 2 -26.52 15.38 -2.01
C GLU A 2 -27.54 15.51 -3.14
N HIS A 3 -27.83 14.41 -3.83
CA HIS A 3 -28.98 14.38 -4.73
C HIS A 3 -30.22 14.04 -3.90
N ASN A 4 -30.96 15.08 -3.60
CA ASN A 4 -32.32 15.01 -3.11
C ASN A 4 -33.21 15.11 -4.34
N ASP A 5 -33.69 13.98 -4.85
CA ASP A 5 -34.92 13.95 -5.65
C ASP A 5 -35.54 12.56 -5.67
N ARG A 6 -36.83 12.55 -5.31
CA ARG A 6 -37.70 11.39 -5.14
C ARG A 6 -38.05 10.79 -6.50
N ILE A 7 -37.17 9.99 -7.07
CA ILE A 7 -37.51 9.02 -8.10
C ILE A 7 -36.73 7.75 -7.79
N VAL A 8 -37.43 6.66 -7.44
CA VAL A 8 -36.84 5.34 -7.24
C VAL A 8 -37.00 4.58 -8.56
N PRO A 9 -35.99 4.51 -9.43
CA PRO A 9 -36.05 3.64 -10.59
C PRO A 9 -36.01 2.17 -10.13
N GLU A 10 -36.77 1.29 -10.79
CA GLU A 10 -36.78 -0.16 -10.53
C GLU A 10 -35.39 -0.83 -10.70
N ARG A 11 -34.46 -0.13 -11.37
CA ARG A 11 -33.03 -0.44 -11.43
C ARG A 11 -32.23 0.87 -11.45
N ALA A 12 -31.39 1.08 -10.44
CA ALA A 12 -30.38 2.14 -10.43
C ALA A 12 -28.99 1.52 -10.58
N VAL A 13 -28.23 1.94 -11.59
CA VAL A 13 -26.81 1.57 -11.74
C VAL A 13 -25.96 2.75 -11.31
N PHE A 14 -25.24 2.60 -10.20
CA PHE A 14 -24.28 3.59 -9.73
C PHE A 14 -22.86 3.14 -10.08
N ARG A 15 -22.02 4.05 -10.59
CA ARG A 15 -20.57 3.88 -10.71
C ARG A 15 -19.92 4.66 -9.59
N LEU A 16 -19.39 3.96 -8.60
CA LEU A 16 -18.83 4.57 -7.39
C LEU A 16 -17.39 4.11 -7.19
N ARG A 17 -16.55 4.99 -6.66
CA ARG A 17 -15.21 4.63 -6.18
C ARG A 17 -15.33 3.61 -5.03
N PRO A 18 -14.38 2.69 -4.85
CA PRO A 18 -14.35 1.79 -3.70
C PRO A 18 -13.91 2.56 -2.44
N VAL A 19 -14.78 3.42 -1.89
CA VAL A 19 -14.47 4.25 -0.70
C VAL A 19 -15.57 4.14 0.36
N HIS A 20 -16.13 2.95 0.51
CA HIS A 20 -17.28 2.64 1.38
C HIS A 20 -18.63 3.19 0.86
N LEU A 21 -19.54 2.28 0.52
CA LEU A 21 -20.94 2.64 0.32
C LEU A 21 -21.62 2.71 1.69
N LYS A 22 -22.12 3.90 2.06
CA LYS A 22 -22.99 4.09 3.22
C LYS A 22 -24.44 4.18 2.76
N VAL A 23 -25.25 3.17 3.11
CA VAL A 23 -26.69 3.19 2.84
C VAL A 23 -27.42 3.62 4.10
N ARG A 24 -28.19 4.71 4.00
CA ARG A 24 -29.10 5.17 5.05
C ARG A 24 -30.50 4.68 4.72
N CYS A 25 -31.04 3.83 5.59
CA CYS A 25 -32.41 3.35 5.48
C CYS A 25 -33.35 4.34 6.20
N PRO A 26 -34.37 4.91 5.55
CA PRO A 26 -35.35 5.76 6.22
C PRO A 26 -36.20 4.96 7.22
N ALA A 27 -36.61 5.65 8.29
CA ALA A 27 -37.38 5.12 9.41
C ALA A 27 -38.63 4.34 8.96
N LEU A 28 -38.63 3.02 9.14
CA LEU A 28 -39.85 2.21 9.08
C LEU A 28 -40.06 1.49 10.41
N PRO A 29 -41.30 1.41 10.93
CA PRO A 29 -41.59 0.89 12.27
C PRO A 29 -41.05 -0.52 12.55
N ASN A 30 -40.92 -1.34 11.49
CA ASN A 30 -40.52 -2.75 11.59
C ASN A 30 -39.11 -3.02 11.06
N GLY A 31 -38.33 -1.97 10.79
CA GLY A 31 -37.02 -2.06 10.14
C GLY A 31 -37.06 -2.56 8.70
N ILE A 32 -35.97 -2.35 7.96
CA ILE A 32 -35.83 -2.84 6.58
C ILE A 32 -34.92 -4.07 6.59
N ARG A 33 -35.32 -5.12 5.86
CA ARG A 33 -34.44 -6.25 5.60
C ARG A 33 -33.49 -5.87 4.49
N VAL A 34 -32.19 -5.89 4.77
CA VAL A 34 -31.16 -5.61 3.79
C VAL A 34 -30.33 -6.86 3.59
N SER A 35 -30.30 -7.36 2.35
CA SER A 35 -29.38 -8.41 1.94
C SER A 35 -28.31 -7.81 1.04
N VAL A 36 -27.05 -8.12 1.33
CA VAL A 36 -25.91 -7.76 0.48
C VAL A 36 -25.43 -9.03 -0.22
N ILE A 37 -25.39 -9.00 -1.55
CA ILE A 37 -24.84 -10.07 -2.36
C ILE A 37 -23.65 -9.48 -3.11
N SER A 38 -22.48 -10.07 -2.91
CA SER A 38 -21.24 -9.65 -3.56
C SER A 38 -20.36 -10.88 -3.80
N ARG A 39 -19.32 -10.77 -4.65
CA ARG A 39 -18.37 -11.87 -4.85
C ARG A 39 -17.48 -12.06 -3.63
N SER A 40 -17.16 -10.97 -2.94
CA SER A 40 -16.25 -10.90 -1.80
C SER A 40 -16.89 -11.29 -0.47
N ARG A 41 -18.23 -11.34 -0.37
CA ARG A 41 -18.94 -11.68 0.87
C ARG A 41 -20.01 -12.75 0.66
N PRO A 42 -20.10 -13.74 1.57
CA PRO A 42 -21.24 -14.66 1.59
C PRO A 42 -22.53 -13.87 1.84
N ARG A 43 -23.62 -14.34 1.23
CA ARG A 43 -24.95 -13.72 1.32
C ARG A 43 -25.36 -13.60 2.79
N GLY A 44 -25.42 -12.37 3.29
CA GLY A 44 -25.86 -12.06 4.65
C GLY A 44 -27.13 -11.21 4.61
N GLU A 45 -28.16 -11.64 5.34
CA GLU A 45 -29.38 -10.87 5.57
C GLU A 45 -29.32 -10.26 6.97
N LYS A 46 -29.55 -8.95 7.06
CA LYS A 46 -29.63 -8.26 8.35
C LYS A 46 -30.80 -7.30 8.36
N ARG A 47 -31.49 -7.23 9.50
CA ARG A 47 -32.56 -6.26 9.73
C ARG A 47 -31.94 -4.98 10.27
N PHE A 48 -32.24 -3.85 9.63
CA PHE A 48 -31.74 -2.55 10.00
C PHE A 48 -32.84 -1.73 10.66
N SER A 49 -32.51 -1.13 11.81
CA SER A 49 -33.36 -0.18 12.52
C SER A 49 -33.13 1.25 12.00
N ASP A 50 -34.03 2.17 12.35
CA ASP A 50 -33.91 3.58 11.97
C ASP A 50 -32.55 4.17 12.41
N GLY A 51 -31.96 4.99 11.54
CA GLY A 51 -30.66 5.62 11.74
C GLY A 51 -29.44 4.70 11.62
N GLN A 52 -29.61 3.38 11.46
CA GLN A 52 -28.50 2.45 11.32
C GLN A 52 -27.85 2.56 9.95
N LEU A 53 -26.52 2.73 9.92
CA LEU A 53 -25.72 2.79 8.69
C LEU A 53 -25.24 1.40 8.30
N LEU A 54 -25.51 1.02 7.05
CA LEU A 54 -24.83 -0.11 6.41
C LEU A 54 -23.58 0.41 5.70
N THR A 55 -22.41 -0.11 6.09
CA THR A 55 -21.13 0.15 5.41
C THR A 55 -20.73 -1.07 4.60
N ILE A 56 -20.60 -0.90 3.28
CA ILE A 56 -20.08 -1.93 2.37
C ILE A 56 -18.72 -1.46 1.86
N THR A 57 -17.70 -2.30 2.03
CA THR A 57 -16.35 -2.08 1.49
C THR A 57 -16.13 -3.12 0.38
N PRO A 58 -16.53 -2.82 -0.86
CA PRO A 58 -16.35 -3.74 -1.97
C PRO A 58 -14.88 -3.80 -2.41
N SER A 59 -14.49 -4.87 -3.07
CA SER A 59 -13.20 -4.95 -3.77
C SER A 59 -13.14 -3.99 -4.97
N ASP A 60 -11.94 -3.70 -5.46
CA ASP A 60 -11.65 -2.71 -6.53
C ASP A 60 -12.55 -2.84 -7.78
N GLU A 61 -12.97 -4.06 -8.11
CA GLU A 61 -14.01 -4.33 -9.10
C GLU A 61 -15.04 -5.30 -8.52
N GLU A 62 -16.25 -4.80 -8.27
CA GLU A 62 -17.30 -5.63 -7.70
C GLU A 62 -18.68 -5.16 -8.12
N ILE A 63 -19.58 -6.11 -8.38
CA ILE A 63 -21.00 -5.83 -8.45
C ILE A 63 -21.59 -6.20 -7.09
N VAL A 64 -22.13 -5.21 -6.39
CA VAL A 64 -22.87 -5.43 -5.16
C VAL A 64 -24.35 -5.29 -5.48
N VAL A 65 -25.11 -6.35 -5.19
CA VAL A 65 -26.56 -6.33 -5.26
C VAL A 65 -27.12 -6.12 -3.86
N LEU A 66 -27.84 -5.02 -3.69
CA LEU A 66 -28.56 -4.68 -2.48
C LEU A 66 -30.04 -5.02 -2.66
N VAL A 67 -30.55 -5.93 -1.83
CA VAL A 67 -31.99 -6.23 -1.79
C VAL A 67 -32.56 -5.59 -0.53
N LEU A 68 -33.44 -4.60 -0.71
CA LEU A 68 -34.19 -3.97 0.36
C LEU A 68 -35.60 -4.57 0.40
N GLY A 69 -36.02 -5.09 1.55
CA GLY A 69 -37.31 -5.76 1.71
C GLY A 69 -38.11 -5.25 2.90
N ILE A 70 -39.42 -5.06 2.68
CA ILE A 70 -40.44 -4.80 3.71
C ILE A 70 -41.56 -5.81 3.47
N ASP A 71 -41.75 -6.74 4.41
CA ASP A 71 -42.70 -7.86 4.28
C ASP A 71 -42.57 -8.60 2.94
N VAL A 72 -43.59 -8.52 2.07
CA VAL A 72 -43.62 -9.16 0.74
C VAL A 72 -42.97 -8.33 -0.36
N PHE A 73 -42.76 -7.03 -0.13
CA PHE A 73 -42.20 -6.13 -1.13
C PHE A 73 -40.68 -6.15 -1.06
N LYS A 74 -40.03 -6.29 -2.23
CA LYS A 74 -38.58 -6.26 -2.38
C LYS A 74 -38.20 -5.34 -3.52
N CYS A 75 -37.17 -4.53 -3.30
CA CYS A 75 -36.52 -3.72 -4.32
C CYS A 75 -35.05 -4.12 -4.41
N GLU A 76 -34.53 -4.20 -5.65
CA GLU A 76 -33.16 -4.60 -5.91
C GLU A 76 -32.37 -3.44 -6.53
N TYR A 77 -31.22 -3.14 -5.95
CA TYR A 77 -30.28 -2.15 -6.46
C TYR A 77 -28.98 -2.86 -6.86
N VAL A 78 -28.60 -2.72 -8.13
CA VAL A 78 -27.37 -3.31 -8.68
C VAL A 78 -26.33 -2.22 -8.78
N ILE A 79 -25.33 -2.28 -7.90
CA ILE A 79 -24.28 -1.27 -7.80
C ILE A 79 -23.00 -1.84 -8.40
N SER A 80 -22.46 -1.18 -9.42
CA SER A 80 -21.20 -1.59 -10.05
C SER A 80 -20.07 -0.69 -9.56
N PHE A 81 -19.22 -1.25 -8.71
CA PHE A 81 -17.94 -0.66 -8.37
C PHE A 81 -16.96 -1.01 -9.49
N LYS A 82 -16.42 0.04 -10.11
CA LYS A 82 -15.34 -0.08 -11.07
C LYS A 82 -14.18 0.74 -10.54
N LYS A 83 -12.98 0.18 -10.57
CA LYS A 83 -11.76 0.95 -10.39
C LYS A 83 -11.75 2.04 -11.46
N GLN A 84 -11.80 3.30 -11.03
CA GLN A 84 -11.51 4.40 -11.95
C GLN A 84 -10.01 4.40 -12.13
N VAL A 85 -9.56 3.95 -13.29
CA VAL A 85 -8.16 3.99 -13.68
C VAL A 85 -7.95 5.27 -14.46
N PHE A 86 -7.18 6.20 -13.88
CA PHE A 86 -6.73 7.40 -14.57
C PHE A 86 -5.45 7.08 -15.33
N GLN A 87 -5.26 7.75 -16.46
CA GLN A 87 -4.01 7.71 -17.22
C GLN A 87 -3.38 9.09 -17.14
N ALA A 88 -2.12 9.14 -16.70
CA ALA A 88 -1.28 10.31 -16.78
C ALA A 88 -0.13 10.02 -17.74
N ARG A 89 0.21 10.99 -18.59
CA ARG A 89 1.38 10.84 -19.45
C ARG A 89 2.64 11.03 -18.61
N LEU A 90 3.48 9.99 -18.55
CA LEU A 90 4.86 10.11 -18.13
C LEU A 90 5.68 10.64 -19.31
N THR A 91 5.80 11.96 -19.39
CA THR A 91 6.63 12.60 -20.42
C THR A 91 8.12 12.37 -20.11
N PRO A 92 9.00 12.40 -21.14
CA PRO A 92 10.44 12.33 -20.92
C PRO A 92 10.95 13.38 -19.93
N TYR A 93 10.34 14.56 -19.91
CA TYR A 93 10.69 15.63 -18.99
C TYR A 93 10.32 15.29 -17.54
N VAL A 94 9.12 14.77 -17.26
CA VAL A 94 8.76 14.28 -15.92
C VAL A 94 9.72 13.19 -15.46
N ILE A 95 10.03 12.23 -16.34
CA ILE A 95 10.99 11.15 -16.04
C ILE A 95 12.37 11.72 -15.68
N GLU A 96 12.85 12.73 -16.43
CA GLU A 96 14.13 13.39 -16.15
C GLU A 96 14.12 14.10 -14.79
N ARG A 97 13.05 14.83 -14.47
CA ARG A 97 12.91 15.53 -13.17
C ARG A 97 12.88 14.55 -12.00
N VAL A 98 12.11 13.46 -12.13
CA VAL A 98 12.03 12.36 -11.14
C VAL A 98 13.40 11.70 -10.97
N SER A 99 14.11 11.43 -12.07
CA SER A 99 15.45 10.86 -12.01
C SER A 99 16.47 11.77 -11.31
N GLN A 100 16.38 13.08 -11.50
CA GLN A 100 17.22 14.05 -10.78
C GLN A 100 16.85 14.12 -9.29
N ALA A 101 15.57 14.04 -8.96
CA ALA A 101 15.12 13.97 -7.58
C ALA A 101 15.66 12.73 -6.88
N ASN A 102 15.63 11.57 -7.54
CA ASN A 102 16.14 10.31 -6.99
C ASN A 102 17.61 10.38 -6.56
N THR A 103 18.43 11.13 -7.28
CA THR A 103 19.88 11.21 -7.01
C THR A 103 20.26 12.31 -6.04
N SER A 104 19.41 13.32 -5.82
CA SER A 104 19.81 14.54 -5.12
C SER A 104 18.87 14.98 -3.99
N ILE A 105 17.72 14.33 -3.78
CA ILE A 105 16.76 14.71 -2.74
C ILE A 105 17.39 14.86 -1.35
N GLY A 106 18.37 14.01 -1.01
CA GLY A 106 19.07 14.04 0.27
C GLY A 106 19.88 15.32 0.53
N THR A 107 20.16 16.13 -0.49
CA THR A 107 20.89 17.40 -0.37
C THR A 107 20.02 18.63 -0.59
N TRP A 108 18.70 18.45 -0.81
CA TRP A 108 17.82 19.56 -1.16
C TRP A 108 17.55 20.50 -0.01
N THR A 109 17.42 21.78 -0.35
CA THR A 109 16.88 22.83 0.51
C THR A 109 15.39 23.06 0.20
N TRP A 110 14.70 23.85 1.04
CA TRP A 110 13.31 24.20 0.78
C TRP A 110 13.08 24.86 -0.60
N PRO A 111 13.92 25.82 -1.05
CA PRO A 111 13.85 26.33 -2.41
C PRO A 111 13.99 25.28 -3.53
N ASP A 112 14.77 24.21 -3.30
CA ASP A 112 14.91 23.13 -4.27
C ASP A 112 13.62 22.30 -4.36
N MET A 113 12.96 22.05 -3.22
CA MET A 113 11.62 21.43 -3.18
C MET A 113 10.57 22.26 -3.93
N GLU A 114 10.52 23.58 -3.70
CA GLU A 114 9.59 24.49 -4.42
C GLU A 114 9.88 24.50 -5.93
N ARG A 115 11.16 24.51 -6.30
CA ARG A 115 11.55 24.41 -7.71
C ARG A 115 11.11 23.09 -8.34
N PHE A 116 11.21 21.98 -7.62
CA PHE A 116 10.76 20.68 -8.12
C PHE A 116 9.26 20.63 -8.37
N GLU A 117 8.45 21.21 -7.46
CA GLU A 117 7.00 21.38 -7.68
C GLU A 117 6.71 22.16 -8.96
N LEU A 118 7.34 23.33 -9.11
CA LEU A 118 7.18 24.19 -10.27
C LEU A 118 7.60 23.49 -11.56
N ASP A 119 8.73 22.77 -11.55
CA ASP A 119 9.23 22.01 -12.69
C ASP A 119 8.20 20.96 -13.12
N LEU A 120 7.67 20.15 -12.19
CA LEU A 120 6.64 19.15 -12.52
C LEU A 120 5.40 19.79 -13.16
N MET A 121 5.01 20.97 -12.72
CA MET A 121 3.80 21.67 -13.17
C MET A 121 4.02 22.58 -14.39
N LYS A 122 5.27 22.74 -14.87
CA LYS A 122 5.63 23.73 -15.89
C LYS A 122 5.14 23.39 -17.30
N GLU A 123 4.89 22.12 -17.60
CA GLU A 123 4.50 21.73 -18.95
C GLU A 123 3.14 22.31 -19.34
N PRO A 124 3.01 22.94 -20.52
CA PRO A 124 1.73 23.47 -20.96
C PRO A 124 0.78 22.35 -21.38
N GLY A 125 -0.52 22.56 -21.13
CA GLY A 125 -1.58 21.66 -21.62
C GLY A 125 -1.78 20.40 -20.77
N LEU A 126 -1.52 20.48 -19.46
CA LEU A 126 -1.89 19.43 -18.52
C LEU A 126 -3.41 19.36 -18.38
N SER A 127 -3.94 18.14 -18.45
CA SER A 127 -5.29 17.87 -17.98
C SER A 127 -5.35 17.91 -16.45
N ALA A 128 -6.55 18.08 -15.90
CA ALA A 128 -6.75 18.07 -14.44
C ALA A 128 -6.26 16.77 -13.77
N ASP A 129 -6.38 15.63 -14.46
CA ASP A 129 -5.88 14.34 -13.97
C ASP A 129 -4.35 14.29 -13.97
N GLU A 130 -3.69 14.87 -14.98
CA GLU A 130 -2.23 14.97 -15.03
C GLU A 130 -1.68 15.94 -13.98
N GLU A 131 -2.34 17.07 -13.74
CA GLU A 131 -2.00 17.97 -12.64
C GLU A 131 -2.09 17.26 -11.30
N ARG A 132 -3.20 16.54 -11.05
CA ARG A 132 -3.40 15.76 -9.83
C ARG A 132 -2.33 14.68 -9.67
N HIS A 133 -1.98 13.98 -10.74
CA HIS A 133 -0.92 12.98 -10.76
C HIS A 133 0.45 13.58 -10.39
N ARG A 134 0.83 14.69 -11.03
CA ARG A 134 2.14 15.34 -10.82
C ARG A 134 2.26 15.95 -9.43
N LEU A 135 1.20 16.55 -8.93
CA LEU A 135 1.15 17.01 -7.53
C LEU A 135 1.32 15.83 -6.57
N ALA A 136 0.74 14.66 -6.85
CA ALA A 136 0.92 13.50 -5.99
C ALA A 136 2.34 12.90 -6.06
N ILE A 137 3.03 13.00 -7.20
CA ILE A 137 4.47 12.73 -7.28
C ILE A 137 5.24 13.71 -6.40
N TYR A 138 4.94 15.01 -6.48
CA TYR A 138 5.57 16.00 -5.61
C TYR A 138 5.37 15.69 -4.12
N GLU A 139 4.14 15.36 -3.71
CA GLU A 139 3.79 14.98 -2.33
C GLU A 139 4.62 13.79 -1.83
N TYR A 140 4.93 12.84 -2.71
CA TYR A 140 5.82 11.73 -2.39
C TYR A 140 7.23 12.20 -2.02
N TYR A 141 7.87 12.97 -2.91
CA TYR A 141 9.24 13.48 -2.69
C TYR A 141 9.29 14.46 -1.51
N LEU A 142 8.26 15.29 -1.34
CA LEU A 142 8.15 16.16 -0.17
C LEU A 142 8.08 15.34 1.12
N GLY A 143 7.30 14.26 1.13
CA GLY A 143 7.25 13.32 2.25
C GLY A 143 8.63 12.76 2.60
N LEU A 144 9.38 12.26 1.62
CA LEU A 144 10.74 11.75 1.86
C LEU A 144 11.71 12.81 2.38
N TRP A 145 11.70 14.01 1.77
CA TRP A 145 12.56 15.10 2.20
C TRP A 145 12.23 15.55 3.63
N LEU A 146 10.94 15.63 3.99
CA LEU A 146 10.49 15.94 5.33
C LEU A 146 10.92 14.89 6.35
N GLU A 147 10.89 13.62 5.97
CA GLU A 147 11.37 12.52 6.82
C GLU A 147 12.87 12.64 7.10
N GLN A 148 13.68 12.87 6.08
CA GLN A 148 15.12 13.12 6.23
C GLN A 148 15.41 14.31 7.15
N ASN A 149 14.55 15.33 7.10
CA ASN A 149 14.62 16.52 7.96
C ASN A 149 13.90 16.35 9.32
N GLN A 150 13.52 15.12 9.69
CA GLN A 150 12.84 14.75 10.93
C GLN A 150 11.59 15.57 11.23
N LYS A 151 10.78 15.87 10.21
CA LYS A 151 9.53 16.63 10.34
C LYS A 151 8.35 15.68 10.48
N ALA A 152 7.61 15.77 11.58
CA ALA A 152 6.49 14.87 11.92
C ALA A 152 5.39 14.78 10.84
N GLN A 153 5.26 15.78 9.98
CA GLN A 153 4.23 15.81 8.93
C GLN A 153 4.53 14.91 7.71
N TYR A 154 5.72 14.31 7.62
CA TYR A 154 6.13 13.49 6.47
C TYR A 154 5.10 12.40 6.10
N ALA A 155 4.56 11.70 7.10
CA ALA A 155 3.67 10.56 6.90
C ALA A 155 2.38 10.97 6.19
N ARG A 156 1.86 12.16 6.51
CA ARG A 156 0.65 12.71 5.86
C ARG A 156 0.87 12.96 4.37
N HIS A 157 2.06 13.41 3.97
CA HIS A 157 2.38 13.67 2.57
C HIS A 157 2.52 12.37 1.77
N LEU A 158 3.15 11.35 2.36
CA LEU A 158 3.22 10.01 1.75
C LEU A 158 1.85 9.36 1.61
N GLU A 159 0.98 9.47 2.62
CA GLU A 159 -0.40 8.98 2.56
C GLU A 159 -1.21 9.72 1.48
N LYS A 160 -1.12 11.06 1.42
CA LYS A 160 -1.79 11.87 0.40
C LYS A 160 -1.34 11.49 -1.01
N SER A 161 -0.05 11.23 -1.20
CA SER A 161 0.48 10.73 -2.47
C SER A 161 -0.14 9.39 -2.85
N PHE A 162 -0.14 8.42 -1.93
CA PHE A 162 -0.75 7.10 -2.15
C PHE A 162 -2.25 7.18 -2.46
N GLU A 163 -3.01 7.97 -1.70
CA GLU A 163 -4.47 8.13 -1.91
C GLU A 163 -4.83 8.56 -3.32
N VAL A 164 -3.95 9.34 -3.96
CA VAL A 164 -4.10 9.81 -5.33
C VAL A 164 -3.54 8.81 -6.33
N LEU A 165 -2.28 8.40 -6.17
CA LEU A 165 -1.55 7.60 -7.16
C LEU A 165 -2.09 6.18 -7.31
N ARG A 166 -2.74 5.60 -6.28
CA ARG A 166 -3.36 4.27 -6.38
C ARG A 166 -4.45 4.17 -7.45
N ASP A 167 -5.01 5.31 -7.88
CA ASP A 167 -6.02 5.40 -8.92
C ASP A 167 -5.41 5.50 -10.35
N PHE A 168 -4.08 5.61 -10.47
CA PHE A 168 -3.36 5.70 -11.76
C PHE A 168 -2.73 4.36 -12.14
N ASP A 169 -2.66 4.07 -13.45
CA ASP A 169 -2.10 2.84 -14.02
C ASP A 169 -0.90 3.13 -14.92
N ASP A 170 0.05 3.91 -14.39
CA ASP A 170 1.37 4.09 -14.96
C ASP A 170 2.44 3.48 -14.03
N PRO A 171 3.62 3.10 -14.57
CA PRO A 171 4.65 2.45 -13.78
C PRO A 171 5.09 3.24 -12.54
N LEU A 172 5.19 4.57 -12.61
CA LEU A 172 5.68 5.39 -11.51
C LEU A 172 4.65 5.45 -10.37
N ALA A 173 3.38 5.65 -10.69
CA ALA A 173 2.30 5.62 -9.71
C ALA A 173 2.19 4.25 -9.02
N LEU A 174 2.32 3.15 -9.78
CA LEU A 174 2.32 1.80 -9.24
C LEU A 174 3.52 1.56 -8.30
N LEU A 175 4.71 2.07 -8.65
CA LEU A 175 5.90 1.95 -7.82
C LEU A 175 5.77 2.71 -6.50
N ILE A 176 5.41 3.99 -6.56
CA ILE A 176 5.24 4.84 -5.37
C ILE A 176 4.16 4.25 -4.45
N SER A 177 3.04 3.81 -5.04
CA SER A 177 1.95 3.20 -4.28
C SER A 177 2.38 1.89 -3.61
N SER A 178 3.15 1.06 -4.32
CA SER A 178 3.68 -0.20 -3.77
C SER A 178 4.69 0.04 -2.65
N TYR A 179 5.52 1.08 -2.75
CA TYR A 179 6.44 1.44 -1.68
C TYR A 179 5.69 1.94 -0.43
N PHE A 180 4.61 2.72 -0.60
CA PHE A 180 3.74 3.07 0.53
C PHE A 180 3.15 1.83 1.21
N LEU A 181 2.64 0.86 0.43
CA LEU A 181 2.13 -0.41 0.96
C LEU A 181 3.20 -1.19 1.75
N TYR A 182 4.44 -1.20 1.25
CA TYR A 182 5.57 -1.77 1.98
C TYR A 182 5.79 -1.05 3.32
N ARG A 183 5.72 0.29 3.35
CA ARG A 183 5.92 1.08 4.56
C ARG A 183 4.84 0.87 5.62
N VAL A 184 3.61 0.59 5.23
CA VAL A 184 2.50 0.28 6.16
C VAL A 184 2.37 -1.22 6.45
N ASN A 185 3.34 -2.04 6.01
CA ASN A 185 3.38 -3.49 6.22
C ASN A 185 2.22 -4.27 5.58
N SER A 186 1.65 -3.75 4.49
CA SER A 186 0.57 -4.38 3.70
C SER A 186 1.13 -5.13 2.48
N PHE A 187 2.08 -6.04 2.72
CA PHE A 187 2.84 -6.71 1.65
C PHE A 187 1.96 -7.58 0.73
N GLU A 188 0.91 -8.18 1.28
CA GLU A 188 -0.06 -8.99 0.55
C GLU A 188 -0.86 -8.19 -0.48
N SER A 189 -0.90 -6.86 -0.33
CA SER A 189 -1.55 -5.94 -1.27
C SER A 189 -0.63 -5.56 -2.44
N ILE A 190 0.68 -5.88 -2.37
CA ILE A 190 1.64 -5.60 -3.43
C ILE A 190 1.56 -6.70 -4.50
N SER A 191 1.36 -6.31 -5.75
CA SER A 191 1.23 -7.26 -6.87
C SER A 191 2.51 -8.09 -7.07
N PRO A 192 2.43 -9.43 -7.19
CA PRO A 192 3.59 -10.26 -7.52
C PRO A 192 4.08 -10.05 -8.97
N ARG A 193 3.27 -9.40 -9.81
CA ARG A 193 3.61 -9.04 -11.19
C ARG A 193 4.18 -7.62 -11.31
N LEU A 194 4.48 -6.98 -10.17
CA LEU A 194 5.07 -5.65 -10.16
C LEU A 194 6.37 -5.65 -10.99
N PRO A 195 6.54 -4.72 -11.94
CA PRO A 195 7.70 -4.66 -12.81
C PRO A 195 8.97 -4.12 -12.12
N PHE A 196 8.99 -4.09 -10.77
CA PHE A 196 10.08 -3.56 -9.95
C PHE A 196 10.70 -4.69 -9.12
N PRO A 197 11.78 -5.33 -9.61
CA PRO A 197 12.30 -6.56 -9.04
C PRO A 197 12.74 -6.43 -7.58
N CYS A 198 13.40 -5.33 -7.22
CA CYS A 198 13.91 -5.09 -5.87
C CYS A 198 12.76 -5.03 -4.85
N LEU A 199 11.79 -4.14 -5.05
CA LEU A 199 10.63 -4.02 -4.17
C LEU A 199 9.82 -5.32 -4.11
N ARG A 200 9.69 -6.06 -5.23
CA ARG A 200 9.02 -7.36 -5.25
C ARG A 200 9.76 -8.40 -4.40
N ARG A 201 11.10 -8.47 -4.46
CA ARG A 201 11.90 -9.38 -3.62
C ARG A 201 11.69 -9.06 -2.15
N VAL A 202 11.73 -7.79 -1.78
CA VAL A 202 11.56 -7.33 -0.40
C VAL A 202 10.14 -7.60 0.10
N ALA A 203 9.11 -7.26 -0.67
CA ALA A 203 7.73 -7.54 -0.34
C ALA A 203 7.47 -9.05 -0.20
N ALA A 204 8.06 -9.87 -1.08
CA ALA A 204 7.97 -11.33 -0.99
C ALA A 204 8.65 -11.86 0.30
N PHE A 205 9.84 -11.36 0.65
CA PHE A 205 10.52 -11.74 1.88
C PHE A 205 9.65 -11.50 3.13
N PHE A 206 9.03 -10.33 3.23
CA PHE A 206 8.16 -10.01 4.37
C PHE A 206 6.77 -10.67 4.28
N GLY A 207 6.27 -10.94 3.07
CA GLY A 207 4.97 -11.58 2.84
C GLY A 207 4.95 -13.10 3.04
N THR A 208 6.10 -13.78 3.03
CA THR A 208 6.21 -15.24 3.22
C THR A 208 6.34 -15.69 4.67
N ALA A 209 5.83 -14.91 5.64
CA ALA A 209 5.91 -15.31 7.04
C ALA A 209 5.33 -16.72 7.27
N GLY A 210 6.15 -17.65 7.76
CA GLY A 210 5.78 -19.06 7.98
C GLY A 210 5.97 -20.02 6.79
N ARG A 211 6.69 -19.63 5.73
CA ARG A 211 7.11 -20.55 4.65
C ARG A 211 8.63 -20.53 4.54
N ASP A 212 9.25 -21.69 4.29
CA ASP A 212 10.66 -21.75 3.94
C ASP A 212 10.87 -20.89 2.69
N VAL A 213 11.75 -19.90 2.83
CA VAL A 213 12.21 -19.10 1.70
C VAL A 213 13.14 -20.03 0.95
N ASP A 214 12.60 -20.85 0.04
CA ASP A 214 13.44 -21.60 -0.88
C ASP A 214 14.39 -20.59 -1.52
N ALA A 215 15.70 -20.80 -1.32
CA ALA A 215 16.81 -20.04 -1.88
C ALA A 215 16.88 -20.12 -3.43
N GLY A 216 15.75 -20.41 -4.06
CA GLY A 216 15.57 -20.73 -5.46
C GLY A 216 14.22 -20.27 -6.00
N ALA A 217 13.59 -19.25 -5.42
CA ALA A 217 12.67 -18.38 -6.17
C ALA A 217 13.46 -17.60 -7.23
N SER A 218 14.10 -18.35 -8.14
CA SER A 218 14.43 -17.90 -9.47
C SER A 218 13.13 -17.32 -10.00
N VAL A 219 13.14 -16.01 -10.17
CA VAL A 219 12.12 -15.31 -10.92
C VAL A 219 12.28 -15.78 -12.36
N SER A 220 11.80 -16.97 -12.66
CA SER A 220 11.60 -17.46 -14.02
C SER A 220 10.36 -16.77 -14.56
N GLY A 221 10.50 -15.47 -14.81
CA GLY A 221 9.63 -14.69 -15.68
C GLY A 221 10.39 -14.47 -16.97
N SER A 222 10.18 -15.37 -17.93
CA SER A 222 10.53 -15.12 -19.32
C SER A 222 9.74 -13.90 -19.82
N ASP A 223 10.36 -12.74 -19.75
CA ASP A 223 10.13 -11.58 -20.61
C ASP A 223 11.43 -10.75 -20.62
N ALA A 224 12.51 -11.42 -21.00
CA ALA A 224 13.75 -10.78 -21.43
C ALA A 224 13.48 -10.07 -22.75
N GLY A 225 12.97 -8.84 -22.69
CA GLY A 225 12.65 -8.06 -23.88
C GLY A 225 12.17 -6.63 -23.65
N GLN A 226 11.81 -6.25 -22.43
CA GLN A 226 11.61 -4.84 -22.09
C GLN A 226 12.72 -4.41 -21.16
N GLU A 227 13.60 -3.56 -21.68
CA GLU A 227 14.53 -2.76 -20.90
C GLU A 227 13.69 -1.80 -20.04
N PHE A 228 13.19 -2.31 -18.91
CA PHE A 228 12.46 -1.50 -17.95
C PHE A 228 13.47 -0.53 -17.34
N VAL A 229 13.28 0.75 -17.64
CA VAL A 229 14.07 1.86 -17.09
C VAL A 229 14.27 1.61 -15.59
N PRO A 230 15.49 1.72 -15.04
CA PRO A 230 15.71 1.67 -13.61
C PRO A 230 15.14 2.95 -12.99
N CYS A 231 13.82 3.02 -12.87
CA CYS A 231 13.14 4.02 -12.07
C CYS A 231 13.14 3.50 -10.62
N GLU A 232 14.30 3.47 -9.97
CA GLU A 232 14.31 3.39 -8.51
C GLU A 232 13.90 4.77 -8.00
N ILE A 233 12.66 4.90 -7.57
CA ILE A 233 12.24 6.06 -6.78
C ILE A 233 13.19 6.21 -5.59
N ALA A 234 13.46 7.45 -5.17
CA ALA A 234 14.08 7.68 -3.87
C ALA A 234 13.26 6.94 -2.80
N ILE A 235 13.93 6.39 -1.81
CA ILE A 235 13.32 5.77 -0.63
C ILE A 235 14.04 6.30 0.61
N ALA A 236 13.47 6.09 1.78
CA ALA A 236 14.12 6.48 3.03
C ALA A 236 15.44 5.70 3.21
N ASP A 237 16.50 6.35 3.72
CA ASP A 237 17.83 5.75 3.88
C ASP A 237 17.81 4.50 4.79
N GLY A 238 16.88 4.45 5.75
CA GLY A 238 16.64 3.29 6.60
C GLY A 238 16.05 2.12 5.82
N ASP A 239 15.10 2.37 4.92
CA ASP A 239 14.49 1.35 4.07
C ASP A 239 15.47 0.85 3.01
N ALA A 240 16.34 1.71 2.46
CA ALA A 240 17.41 1.28 1.56
C ALA A 240 18.31 0.23 2.23
N ALA A 241 18.72 0.46 3.48
CA ALA A 241 19.50 -0.51 4.25
C ALA A 241 18.73 -1.82 4.51
N ILE A 242 17.39 -1.77 4.69
CA ILE A 242 16.55 -2.98 4.78
C ILE A 242 16.56 -3.74 3.44
N PHE A 243 16.46 -3.05 2.31
CA PHE A 243 16.44 -3.67 0.98
C PHE A 243 17.77 -4.39 0.69
N ASP A 244 18.88 -3.74 1.01
CA ASP A 244 20.23 -4.31 0.91
C ASP A 244 20.36 -5.55 1.81
N SER A 245 19.87 -5.46 3.06
CA SER A 245 19.91 -6.57 4.01
C SER A 245 19.10 -7.76 3.54
N VAL A 246 17.89 -7.54 3.03
CA VAL A 246 17.04 -8.61 2.50
C VAL A 246 17.73 -9.27 1.31
N SER A 247 18.33 -8.49 0.41
CA SER A 247 19.09 -9.03 -0.72
C SER A 247 20.23 -9.92 -0.22
N ALA A 248 21.00 -9.46 0.78
CA ALA A 248 22.07 -10.26 1.39
C ALA A 248 21.55 -11.56 2.02
N VAL A 249 20.40 -11.57 2.71
CA VAL A 249 19.79 -12.81 3.22
C VAL A 249 19.44 -13.77 2.09
N LEU A 250 18.78 -13.25 1.05
CA LEU A 250 18.35 -14.08 -0.08
C LEU A 250 19.54 -14.66 -0.87
N ASP A 251 20.67 -13.98 -0.85
CA ASP A 251 21.91 -14.41 -1.50
C ASP A 251 22.79 -15.29 -0.56
N GLY A 252 22.29 -15.65 0.63
CA GLY A 252 22.97 -16.53 1.59
C GLY A 252 24.14 -15.88 2.33
N ASN A 253 24.09 -14.57 2.54
CA ASN A 253 25.10 -13.79 3.25
C ASN A 253 24.50 -13.12 4.51
N GLU A 254 24.25 -13.92 5.54
CA GLU A 254 23.60 -13.47 6.77
C GLU A 254 24.45 -12.49 7.58
N GLN A 255 25.78 -12.53 7.47
CA GLN A 255 26.66 -11.56 8.14
C GLN A 255 26.49 -10.15 7.56
N GLU A 256 26.43 -10.04 6.22
CA GLU A 256 26.20 -8.76 5.57
C GLU A 256 24.77 -8.26 5.84
N ALA A 257 23.78 -9.17 5.85
CA ALA A 257 22.43 -8.82 6.26
C ALA A 257 22.36 -8.26 7.68
N LEU A 258 23.14 -8.79 8.62
CA LEU A 258 23.18 -8.28 9.99
C LEU A 258 23.78 -6.87 10.06
N ARG A 259 24.84 -6.58 9.29
CA ARG A 259 25.41 -5.22 9.20
C ARG A 259 24.43 -4.23 8.57
N GLY A 260 23.67 -4.68 7.59
CA GLY A 260 22.59 -3.89 7.01
C GLY A 260 21.48 -3.61 8.02
N CYS A 261 21.13 -4.56 8.88
CA CYS A 261 20.20 -4.33 10.00
C CYS A 261 20.72 -3.25 10.96
N ASP A 262 22.01 -3.28 11.33
CA ASP A 262 22.63 -2.25 12.18
C ASP A 262 22.64 -0.87 11.52
N THR A 263 22.73 -0.83 10.19
CA THR A 263 22.68 0.41 9.42
C THR A 263 21.25 0.95 9.34
N ALA A 264 20.27 0.08 9.11
CA ALA A 264 18.86 0.44 9.13
C ALA A 264 18.46 0.98 10.51
N GLU A 265 18.83 0.30 11.60
CA GLU A 265 18.51 0.71 12.97
C GLU A 265 18.99 2.13 13.29
N ARG A 266 20.22 2.48 12.89
CA ARG A 266 20.78 3.82 13.09
C ARG A 266 20.09 4.92 12.27
N ARG A 267 19.38 4.55 11.21
CA ARG A 267 18.73 5.46 10.26
C ARG A 267 17.21 5.50 10.41
N LEU A 268 16.65 4.72 11.33
CA LEU A 268 15.21 4.70 11.55
C LEU A 268 14.70 6.03 12.09
N THR A 269 13.58 6.47 11.53
CA THR A 269 12.82 7.61 12.05
C THR A 269 12.23 7.25 13.42
N PRO A 270 12.52 8.02 14.48
CA PRO A 270 11.97 7.76 15.80
C PRO A 270 10.43 7.75 15.77
N GLY A 271 9.81 6.74 16.38
CA GLY A 271 8.34 6.62 16.46
C GLY A 271 7.66 5.99 15.23
N ASP A 272 8.41 5.51 14.21
CA ASP A 272 7.85 4.69 13.14
C ASP A 272 7.81 3.21 13.58
N ASP A 273 6.75 2.82 14.30
CA ASP A 273 6.56 1.45 14.78
C ASP A 273 6.53 0.41 13.64
N GLN A 274 6.02 0.79 12.46
CA GLN A 274 5.95 -0.11 11.32
C GLN A 274 7.35 -0.46 10.82
N ALA A 275 8.24 0.52 10.74
CA ALA A 275 9.63 0.32 10.37
C ALA A 275 10.41 -0.51 11.41
N HIS A 276 10.18 -0.28 12.71
CA HIS A 276 10.78 -1.09 13.77
C HIS A 276 10.33 -2.56 13.68
N ASN A 277 9.05 -2.81 13.41
CA ASN A 277 8.54 -4.17 13.24
C ASN A 277 9.21 -4.89 12.05
N ARG A 278 9.40 -4.22 10.90
CA ARG A 278 10.13 -4.77 9.75
C ARG A 278 11.58 -5.12 10.12
N LEU A 279 12.27 -4.19 10.77
CA LEU A 279 13.65 -4.39 11.18
C LEU A 279 13.79 -5.57 12.16
N TRP A 280 12.92 -5.65 13.18
CA TRP A 280 12.94 -6.76 14.13
C TRP A 280 12.66 -8.10 13.44
N PHE A 281 11.72 -8.14 12.50
CA PHE A 281 11.42 -9.37 11.75
C PHE A 281 12.59 -9.83 10.89
N LEU A 282 13.21 -8.91 10.15
CA LEU A 282 14.42 -9.19 9.37
C LEU A 282 15.54 -9.72 10.28
N ARG A 283 15.83 -9.02 11.37
CA ARG A 283 16.91 -9.38 12.30
C ARG A 283 16.66 -10.73 12.97
N TYR A 284 15.42 -11.00 13.37
CA TYR A 284 15.00 -12.31 13.86
C TYR A 284 15.32 -13.42 12.86
N ARG A 285 14.96 -13.26 11.58
CA ARG A 285 15.24 -14.26 10.54
C ARG A 285 16.73 -14.45 10.27
N VAL A 286 17.50 -13.35 10.21
CA VAL A 286 18.96 -13.38 10.05
C VAL A 286 19.62 -14.17 11.19
N LEU A 287 19.30 -13.84 12.44
CA LEU A 287 19.86 -14.48 13.62
C LEU A 287 19.47 -15.96 13.71
N ARG A 288 18.23 -16.30 13.34
CA ARG A 288 17.77 -17.68 13.24
C ARG A 288 18.57 -18.46 12.18
N GLY A 289 18.82 -17.87 11.00
CA GLY A 289 19.64 -18.48 9.95
C GLY A 289 21.09 -18.74 10.39
N LEU A 290 21.66 -17.83 11.19
CA LEU A 290 22.98 -17.97 11.81
C LEU A 290 23.03 -18.97 12.98
N GLY A 291 21.90 -19.54 13.41
CA GLY A 291 21.82 -20.43 14.57
C GLY A 291 21.93 -19.73 15.93
N LEU A 292 21.91 -18.38 15.96
CA LEU A 292 21.98 -17.55 17.18
C LEU A 292 20.62 -17.51 17.88
N SER A 293 20.25 -18.64 18.48
CA SER A 293 18.90 -18.91 18.96
C SER A 293 18.47 -18.02 20.13
N ALA A 294 19.39 -17.61 21.01
CA ALA A 294 19.06 -16.75 22.15
C ALA A 294 18.66 -15.34 21.69
N GLU A 295 19.45 -14.76 20.78
CA GLU A 295 19.22 -13.45 20.19
C GLU A 295 18.00 -13.46 19.27
N ALA A 296 17.81 -14.52 18.47
CA ALA A 296 16.60 -14.72 17.70
C ALA A 296 15.35 -14.76 18.60
N ARG A 297 15.43 -15.43 19.77
CA ARG A 297 14.33 -15.49 20.74
C ARG A 297 13.98 -14.12 21.31
N PHE A 298 14.98 -13.28 21.57
CA PHE A 298 14.78 -11.91 22.03
C PHE A 298 13.95 -11.09 21.04
N PHE A 299 14.26 -11.14 19.73
CA PHE A 299 13.47 -10.44 18.73
C PHE A 299 12.09 -11.08 18.50
N ALA A 300 11.98 -12.41 18.56
CA ALA A 300 10.70 -13.09 18.47
C ALA A 300 9.73 -12.67 19.61
N GLN A 301 10.23 -12.49 20.83
CA GLN A 301 9.42 -11.99 21.96
C GLN A 301 8.87 -10.58 21.70
N ARG A 302 9.64 -9.70 21.04
CA ARG A 302 9.15 -8.37 20.65
C ARG A 302 8.08 -8.47 19.57
N LEU A 303 8.28 -9.33 18.57
CA LEU A 303 7.35 -9.53 17.46
C LEU A 303 6.04 -10.18 17.89
N ALA A 304 6.02 -10.96 18.98
CA ALA A 304 4.80 -11.53 19.56
C ALA A 304 3.74 -10.46 19.91
N HIS A 305 4.17 -9.22 20.14
CA HIS A 305 3.30 -8.09 20.48
C HIS A 305 3.10 -7.09 19.33
N CYS A 306 3.66 -7.35 18.15
CA CYS A 306 3.54 -6.42 17.02
C CYS A 306 2.15 -6.47 16.36
N THR A 307 1.81 -5.40 15.64
CA THR A 307 0.53 -5.25 14.94
C THR A 307 0.45 -6.07 13.65
N VAL A 308 1.60 -6.45 13.07
CA VAL A 308 1.68 -7.18 11.81
C VAL A 308 1.43 -8.67 12.06
N GLU A 309 0.27 -9.16 11.64
CA GLU A 309 -0.19 -10.52 11.94
C GLU A 309 0.76 -11.61 11.44
N SER A 310 1.29 -11.45 10.23
CA SER A 310 2.22 -12.39 9.61
C SER A 310 3.49 -12.55 10.46
N PHE A 311 4.08 -11.44 10.92
CA PHE A 311 5.28 -11.43 11.75
C PHE A 311 5.04 -12.09 13.11
N ARG A 312 3.92 -11.74 13.76
CA ARG A 312 3.52 -12.31 15.05
C ARG A 312 3.33 -13.84 14.96
N LYS A 313 2.66 -14.33 13.91
CA LYS A 313 2.41 -15.76 13.70
C LYS A 313 3.71 -16.57 13.59
N GLU A 314 4.69 -16.08 12.84
CA GLU A 314 5.97 -16.77 12.71
C GLU A 314 6.76 -16.75 14.02
N ALA A 315 6.80 -15.61 14.71
CA ALA A 315 7.47 -15.48 16.00
C ALA A 315 6.85 -16.41 17.06
N ASP A 316 5.53 -16.47 17.16
CA ASP A 316 4.81 -17.36 18.08
C ASP A 316 5.13 -18.83 17.79
N SER A 317 5.19 -19.22 16.52
CA SER A 317 5.55 -20.59 16.13
C SER A 317 6.96 -20.95 16.59
N PHE A 318 7.92 -20.05 16.41
CA PHE A 318 9.30 -20.26 16.88
C PHE A 318 9.38 -20.36 18.40
N LEU A 319 8.68 -19.49 19.13
CA LEU A 319 8.69 -19.46 20.60
C LEU A 319 8.07 -20.71 21.24
N ARG A 320 7.10 -21.34 20.57
CA ARG A 320 6.44 -22.58 21.03
C ARG A 320 7.19 -23.86 20.67
N GLY A 321 7.96 -23.84 19.57
CA GLY A 321 8.71 -25.00 19.08
C GLY A 321 10.11 -25.17 19.68
N SER A 322 10.53 -24.28 20.60
CA SER A 322 11.89 -24.20 21.14
C SER A 322 11.96 -24.44 22.64
#